data_AF-A0A2M8B2C5-F1
#
_entry.id   AF-A0A2M8B2C5-F1
#
_cell.length_a   1.000
_cell.length_b   1.000
_cell.length_c   1.000
_cell.angle_alpha   90.00
_cell.angle_beta   90.00
_cell.angle_gamma   90.00
#
_symmetry.space_group_name_H-M   'P 1'
#
loop_
_entity.id
_entity.type
_entity.pdbx_description
1 polymer ?
#
loop_
_entity_poly.entity_id
_entity_poly.type
_entity_poly.pdbx_seq_one_letter_code
_entity_poly.pdbx_strand_id
1 'polypeptide(L)'
;MVFDNIRENIVVVDADNYEILHANQSFVESFGVPLEGCRMKRCYEVTHKSDRPCHEAGEECPVRQAAETGRVAKCVHIHKDISGE
;
A
#
# COMPACT_ATOMS: atom_id res chain seq x y z
N MET A 1 5.51 -0.67 -18.84
CA MET A 1 5.36 0.80 -18.97
C MET A 1 6.48 1.49 -18.18
N VAL A 2 6.64 2.82 -18.26
CA VAL A 2 7.62 3.54 -17.41
C VAL A 2 7.40 3.23 -15.93
N PHE A 3 6.13 3.15 -15.51
CA PHE A 3 5.70 2.78 -14.17
C PHE A 3 6.33 1.48 -13.64
N ASP A 4 6.49 0.46 -14.49
CA ASP A 4 7.01 -0.86 -14.09
C ASP A 4 8.54 -0.93 -14.02
N ASN A 5 9.24 0.07 -14.56
CA ASN A 5 10.70 0.12 -14.57
C ASN A 5 11.27 0.92 -13.39
N ILE A 6 10.40 1.47 -12.53
CA ILE A 6 10.79 2.18 -11.31
C ILE A 6 11.07 1.15 -10.21
N ARG A 7 12.20 1.30 -9.51
CA ARG A 7 12.68 0.33 -8.50
C ARG A 7 12.09 0.57 -7.11
N GLU A 8 11.48 1.73 -6.90
CA GLU A 8 10.73 2.02 -5.70
C GLU A 8 9.37 1.34 -5.74
N ASN A 9 8.89 0.90 -4.58
CA ASN A 9 7.56 0.34 -4.44
C ASN A 9 6.52 1.45 -4.62
N ILE A 10 5.70 1.36 -5.68
CA ILE A 10 4.66 2.32 -5.97
C ILE A 10 3.31 1.62 -6.05
N VAL A 11 2.35 2.16 -5.30
CA VAL A 11 0.96 1.69 -5.26
C VAL A 11 0.01 2.89 -5.34
N VAL A 12 -1.06 2.74 -6.11
CA VAL A 12 -2.18 3.67 -6.18
C VAL A 12 -3.34 3.04 -5.43
N VAL A 13 -3.91 3.79 -4.49
CA VAL A 13 -4.92 3.30 -3.56
C VAL A 13 -6.15 4.20 -3.64
N ASP A 14 -7.33 3.60 -3.68
CA ASP A 14 -8.60 4.30 -3.47
C ASP A 14 -8.67 4.76 -2.02
N ALA A 15 -8.85 6.06 -1.82
CA ALA A 15 -8.76 6.64 -0.48
C ALA A 15 -10.00 6.39 0.39
N ASP A 16 -11.15 6.07 -0.21
CA ASP A 16 -12.40 5.86 0.52
C ASP A 16 -12.49 4.43 1.06
N ASN A 17 -12.04 3.44 0.28
CA ASN A 17 -12.16 2.02 0.65
C ASN A 17 -10.81 1.27 0.83
N TYR A 18 -9.68 1.95 0.61
CA TYR A 18 -8.30 1.45 0.70
C TYR A 18 -7.92 0.38 -0.33
N GLU A 19 -8.74 0.15 -1.37
CA GLU A 19 -8.43 -0.82 -2.42
C GLU A 19 -7.24 -0.36 -3.27
N ILE A 20 -6.36 -1.30 -3.59
CA ILE A 20 -5.26 -1.04 -4.52
C ILE A 20 -5.84 -0.98 -5.94
N LEU A 21 -5.72 0.16 -6.59
CA LEU A 21 -6.13 0.36 -7.99
C LEU A 21 -5.02 -0.05 -8.96
N HIS A 22 -3.76 0.24 -8.59
CA HIS A 22 -2.58 -0.09 -9.36
C HIS A 22 -1.38 -0.35 -8.45
N ALA A 23 -0.49 -1.24 -8.87
CA ALA A 23 0.81 -1.49 -8.23
C ALA A 23 1.84 -1.70 -9.33
N ASN A 24 3.06 -1.16 -9.13
CA ASN A 24 4.15 -1.43 -10.07
C ASN A 24 4.78 -2.80 -9.82
N GLN A 25 5.64 -3.22 -10.75
CA GLN A 25 6.35 -4.48 -10.67
C GLN A 25 7.15 -4.64 -9.36
N SER A 26 7.85 -3.59 -8.92
CA SER A 26 8.63 -3.62 -7.66
C SER A 26 7.77 -3.91 -6.42
N PHE A 27 6.58 -3.30 -6.34
CA PHE A 27 5.65 -3.54 -5.24
C PHE A 27 5.15 -4.99 -5.23
N VAL A 28 4.78 -5.52 -6.40
CA VAL A 28 4.35 -6.92 -6.57
C VAL A 28 5.43 -7.89 -6.10
N GLU A 29 6.69 -7.66 -6.49
CA GLU A 29 7.82 -8.48 -6.10
C GLU A 29 8.11 -8.41 -4.59
N SER A 30 8.05 -7.21 -4.01
CA SER A 30 8.33 -6.97 -2.58
C SER A 30 7.30 -7.61 -1.64
N PHE A 31 6.04 -7.75 -2.06
CA PHE A 31 4.96 -8.28 -1.23
C PHE A 31 4.43 -9.64 -1.67
N GLY A 32 4.92 -10.19 -2.78
CA GLY A 32 4.59 -11.53 -3.27
C GLY A 32 3.14 -11.68 -3.73
N VAL A 33 2.46 -10.60 -4.09
CA VAL A 33 1.05 -10.62 -4.52
C VAL A 33 0.98 -10.30 -6.01
N PRO A 34 0.47 -11.23 -6.86
CA PRO A 34 0.32 -10.98 -8.29
C PRO A 34 -0.49 -9.70 -8.56
N LEU A 35 -0.16 -8.99 -9.64
CA LEU A 35 -0.83 -7.74 -10.04
C LEU A 35 -2.36 -7.86 -10.09
N GLU A 36 -2.88 -8.98 -10.60
CA GLU A 36 -4.32 -9.27 -10.64
C GLU A 36 -4.91 -9.48 -9.24
N GLY A 37 -4.14 -10.06 -8.32
CA GLY A 37 -4.52 -10.24 -6.92
C GLY A 37 -4.45 -8.96 -6.10
N CYS A 38 -3.55 -8.01 -6.45
CA CYS A 38 -3.46 -6.71 -5.81
C CYS A 38 -4.73 -5.88 -6.04
N ARG A 39 -5.28 -5.89 -7.26
CA ARG A 39 -6.42 -5.04 -7.66
C ARG A 39 -7.74 -5.28 -6.92
N MET A 40 -7.81 -6.30 -6.06
CA MET A 40 -8.98 -6.63 -5.24
C MET A 40 -8.65 -6.70 -3.75
N LYS A 41 -7.49 -6.17 -3.36
CA LYS A 41 -7.04 -6.16 -1.96
C LYS A 41 -6.88 -4.74 -1.47
N ARG A 42 -7.13 -4.56 -0.18
CA ARG A 42 -6.87 -3.31 0.52
C ARG A 42 -5.38 -3.20 0.83
N CYS A 43 -4.85 -1.98 0.80
CA CYS A 43 -3.43 -1.74 0.95
C CYS A 43 -2.87 -2.36 2.24
N TYR A 44 -3.60 -2.24 3.35
CA TYR A 44 -3.22 -2.77 4.66
C TYR A 44 -3.22 -4.31 4.74
N GLU A 45 -4.02 -5.00 3.93
CA GLU A 45 -4.00 -6.47 3.85
C GLU A 45 -2.71 -6.95 3.18
N VAL A 46 -2.19 -6.17 2.22
CA VAL A 46 -0.99 -6.52 1.47
C VAL A 46 0.28 -6.13 2.23
N THR A 47 0.36 -4.89 2.71
CA THR A 47 1.60 -4.31 3.26
C THR A 47 1.78 -4.54 4.75
N HIS A 48 0.68 -4.67 5.51
CA HIS A 48 0.72 -4.85 6.97
C HIS A 48 0.17 -6.22 7.42
N LYS A 49 -0.37 -7.02 6.50
CA LYS A 49 -1.08 -8.28 6.80
C LYS A 49 -2.17 -8.09 7.86
N SER A 50 -2.84 -6.95 7.84
CA SER A 50 -3.90 -6.55 8.76
C SER A 50 -5.28 -6.79 8.13
N ASP A 51 -6.30 -7.02 8.95
CA ASP A 51 -7.71 -7.08 8.54
C ASP A 51 -8.42 -5.72 8.65
N ARG A 52 -7.77 -4.73 9.27
CA ARG A 52 -8.25 -3.36 9.48
C ARG A 52 -7.25 -2.29 9.01
N PRO A 53 -7.70 -1.07 8.66
CA PRO A 53 -6.84 0.04 8.28
C PRO A 53 -5.76 0.39 9.31
N CYS A 54 -4.64 0.96 8.86
CA CYS A 54 -3.49 1.29 9.73
C CYS A 54 -3.89 2.11 10.96
N HIS A 55 -4.74 3.12 10.78
CA HIS A 55 -5.19 4.01 11.86
C HIS A 55 -6.08 3.33 12.90
N GLU A 56 -6.75 2.24 12.55
CA GLU A 56 -7.51 1.41 13.50
C GLU A 56 -6.61 0.39 14.22
N ALA A 57 -5.45 0.10 13.64
CA ALA A 57 -4.41 -0.74 14.26
C ALA A 57 -3.45 0.05 15.18
N GLY A 58 -3.64 1.36 15.31
CA GLY A 58 -2.79 2.24 16.12
C GLY A 58 -1.58 2.84 15.38
N GLU A 59 -1.50 2.64 14.06
CA GLU A 59 -0.44 3.16 13.20
C GLU A 59 -0.88 4.43 12.46
N GLU A 60 0.08 5.28 12.10
CA GLU A 60 -0.22 6.40 11.22
C GLU A 60 -0.54 5.91 9.79
N CYS A 61 -1.62 6.45 9.21
CA CYS A 61 -2.05 6.10 7.86
C CYS A 61 -1.83 7.28 6.90
N PRO A 62 -0.83 7.21 5.99
CA PRO A 62 -0.53 8.32 5.10
C PRO A 62 -1.62 8.49 4.02
N VAL A 63 -2.30 7.40 3.63
CA VAL A 63 -3.44 7.46 2.70
C VAL A 63 -4.58 8.28 3.29
N ARG A 64 -4.99 7.98 4.53
CA ARG A 64 -6.05 8.72 5.23
C ARG A 64 -5.67 10.19 5.41
N GLN A 65 -4.46 10.48 5.89
CA GLN A 65 -4.00 11.86 6.08
C GLN A 65 -3.98 12.66 4.77
N ALA A 66 -3.52 12.06 3.68
CA ALA A 66 -3.52 12.72 2.38
C ALA A 66 -4.95 13.01 1.89
N ALA A 67 -5.87 12.07 2.08
CA ALA A 67 -7.28 12.21 1.69
C ALA A 67 -7.99 13.31 2.49
N GLU A 68 -7.77 13.36 3.81
CA GLU A 68 -8.39 14.35 4.70
C GLU A 68 -7.85 15.76 4.47
N THR A 69 -6.56 15.89 4.15
CA THR A 69 -5.90 17.21 4.07
C THR A 69 -5.76 17.74 2.64
N GLY A 70 -5.90 16.89 1.63
CA GLY A 70 -5.58 17.21 0.24
C GLY A 70 -4.10 17.52 -0.01
N ARG A 71 -3.20 17.13 0.90
CA ARG A 71 -1.76 17.41 0.85
C ARG A 71 -0.96 16.11 0.89
N VAL A 72 0.32 16.20 0.50
CA VAL A 72 1.25 15.08 0.65
C VAL A 72 1.41 14.75 2.14
N ALA A 73 1.21 13.49 2.48
CA ALA A 73 1.41 12.95 3.82
C ALA A 73 2.58 11.94 3.81
N LYS A 74 3.30 11.86 4.94
CA LYS A 74 4.40 10.93 5.13
C LYS A 74 4.39 10.44 6.58
N CYS A 75 4.52 9.13 6.77
CA CYS A 75 4.78 8.52 8.05
C CYS A 75 5.97 7.55 7.91
N VAL A 76 6.51 7.11 9.04
CA VAL A 76 7.50 6.03 9.09
C VAL A 76 6.86 4.90 9.87
N HIS A 77 6.72 3.75 9.23
CA HIS A 77 6.26 2.51 9.87
C HIS A 77 6.99 1.31 9.26
N ILE A 78 6.86 0.15 9.91
CA ILE A 78 7.49 -1.09 9.47
C ILE A 78 6.47 -1.86 8.63
N HIS A 79 6.84 -2.14 7.38
CA HIS A 79 6.11 -3.07 6.53
C HIS A 79 6.73 -4.44 6.65
N LYS A 80 5.89 -5.47 6.74
CA LYS A 80 6.34 -6.87 6.68
C LYS A 80 6.46 -7.26 5.22
N ASP A 81 7.66 -7.52 4.75
CA ASP A 81 7.88 -8.01 3.38
C ASP A 81 7.57 -9.52 3.26
N ILE A 82 7.90 -10.16 2.12
CA ILE A 82 7.68 -11.60 1.94
C ILE A 82 8.47 -12.46 2.95
N SER A 83 9.59 -11.94 3.46
CA SER A 83 10.47 -12.59 4.42
C SER A 83 10.01 -12.41 5.86
N GLY A 84 9.10 -11.45 6.11
CA GLY A 84 8.47 -11.22 7.40
C GLY A 84 9.24 -10.30 8.34
N GLU A 85 10.31 -9.64 7.84
CA GLU A 85 10.94 -8.48 8.49
C GLU A 85 10.18 -7.20 8.16
#